data_AF-A0A0D0GM24-F1
#
_entry.id   AF-A0A0D0GM24-F1
#
_cell.length_a   1.000
_cell.length_b   1.000
_cell.length_c   1.000
_cell.angle_alpha   90.00
_cell.angle_beta   90.00
_cell.angle_gamma   90.00
#
_symmetry.space_group_name_H-M   'P 1'
#
loop_
_entity.id
_entity.type
_entity.pdbx_description
1 polymer ?
#
loop_
_entity_poly.entity_id
_entity_poly.type
_entity_poly.pdbx_seq_one_letter_code
_entity_poly.pdbx_strand_id
1 'polypeptide(L)'
;MGYLVVISFNGKPVGLTFDADGVFKKVLEQREKRDLTGIGWHVGGRFDDRDGRHRDTIAIAALPGTIRTYFTNNYPKDTLQRAFVNRDTSYPVISSNTGVFLNAFTSAGLFIKRVQLYPRVKLITNIGAGALPANITAYLNTTYPAYVFSNAWDLNLNGSVKGYLVLISANYIKYAVVFDGSGNFAGSITVR
;
A
#
# COMPACT_ATOMS: atom_id res chain seq x y z
N MET A 1 18.49 -45.02 -4.72
CA MET A 1 17.63 -45.40 -3.57
C MET A 1 17.91 -44.40 -2.47
N GLY A 2 16.93 -43.63 -2.00
CA GLY A 2 17.14 -42.59 -0.96
C GLY A 2 16.54 -43.01 0.37
N TYR A 3 16.81 -42.24 1.42
CA TYR A 3 16.30 -42.50 2.77
C TYR A 3 15.17 -41.54 3.14
N LEU A 4 14.16 -42.08 3.83
CA LEU A 4 13.10 -41.32 4.49
C LEU A 4 13.27 -41.48 6.00
N VAL A 5 13.39 -40.38 6.72
CA VAL A 5 13.49 -40.37 8.18
C VAL A 5 12.31 -39.58 8.75
N VAL A 6 11.63 -40.14 9.75
CA VAL A 6 10.57 -39.44 10.48
C VAL A 6 11.06 -39.18 11.90
N ILE A 7 11.06 -37.91 12.30
CA ILE A 7 11.50 -37.46 13.63
C ILE A 7 10.36 -36.75 14.37
N SER A 8 10.44 -36.64 15.69
CA SER A 8 9.60 -35.70 16.45
C SER A 8 10.37 -34.40 16.68
N PHE A 9 9.80 -33.28 16.23
CA PHE A 9 10.38 -31.95 16.41
C PHE A 9 9.32 -31.01 16.98
N ASN A 10 9.58 -30.37 18.13
CA ASN A 10 8.62 -29.54 18.86
C ASN A 10 7.26 -30.24 19.10
N GLY A 11 7.29 -31.53 19.42
CA GLY A 11 6.09 -32.34 19.67
C GLY A 11 5.29 -32.70 18.42
N LYS A 12 5.83 -32.50 17.21
CA LYS A 12 5.16 -32.84 15.93
C LYS A 12 6.04 -33.75 15.06
N PRO A 13 5.48 -34.76 14.37
CA PRO A 13 6.27 -35.65 13.51
C PRO A 13 6.62 -34.97 12.17
N VAL A 14 7.90 -34.93 11.84
CA VAL A 14 8.44 -34.30 10.62
C VAL A 14 9.14 -35.35 9.77
N GLY A 15 8.79 -35.43 8.49
CA GLY A 15 9.49 -36.27 7.53
C GLY A 15 10.68 -35.54 6.91
N LEU A 16 11.82 -36.20 6.75
CA LEU A 16 13.02 -35.69 6.10
C LEU A 16 13.45 -36.69 5.02
N THR A 17 13.92 -36.16 3.88
CA THR A 17 14.41 -37.00 2.77
C THR A 17 15.90 -36.76 2.55
N PHE A 18 16.60 -37.85 2.28
CA PHE A 18 18.02 -37.88 1.96
C PHE A 18 18.25 -38.67 0.67
N ASP A 19 19.29 -38.35 -0.10
CA ASP A 19 19.73 -39.22 -1.19
C ASP A 19 20.50 -40.44 -0.68
N ALA A 20 20.99 -41.26 -1.61
CA ALA A 20 21.72 -42.50 -1.33
C ALA A 20 23.01 -42.25 -0.53
N ASP A 21 23.58 -41.05 -0.65
CA ASP A 21 24.81 -40.63 0.00
C ASP A 21 24.55 -39.97 1.36
N GLY A 22 23.28 -39.92 1.80
CA GLY A 22 22.88 -39.32 3.07
C GLY A 22 22.83 -37.81 3.06
N VAL A 23 22.83 -37.16 1.88
CA VAL A 23 22.71 -35.71 1.76
C VAL A 23 21.23 -35.31 1.87
N PHE A 24 20.94 -34.36 2.75
CA PHE A 24 19.60 -33.82 2.93
C PHE A 24 19.06 -33.21 1.63
N LYS A 25 17.83 -33.56 1.27
CA LYS A 25 17.13 -33.01 0.11
C LYS A 25 16.05 -32.03 0.53
N LYS A 26 15.10 -32.48 1.34
CA LYS A 26 13.97 -31.66 1.77
C LYS A 26 13.26 -32.23 2.98
N VAL A 27 12.60 -31.34 3.71
CA VAL A 27 11.54 -31.69 4.66
C VAL A 27 10.30 -32.08 3.86
N LEU A 28 9.66 -33.18 4.26
CA LEU A 28 8.32 -33.52 3.80
C LEU A 28 7.30 -32.83 4.70
N GLU A 29 6.37 -32.13 4.08
CA GLU A 29 5.25 -31.53 4.79
C GLU A 29 4.37 -32.62 5.40
N GLN A 30 4.12 -32.51 6.71
CA GLN A 30 3.27 -33.42 7.45
C GLN A 30 1.81 -33.23 6.98
N ARG A 31 1.18 -34.31 6.51
CA ARG A 31 -0.23 -34.35 6.08
C ARG A 31 -1.10 -34.92 7.20
N GLU A 32 -2.32 -34.43 7.38
CA GLU A 32 -3.33 -35.19 8.11
C GLU A 32 -4.05 -36.16 7.15
N LYS A 33 -4.53 -37.31 7.65
CA LYS A 33 -5.19 -38.35 6.82
C LYS A 33 -6.34 -37.78 5.99
N ARG A 34 -7.02 -36.75 6.50
CA ARG A 34 -8.15 -36.09 5.86
C ARG A 34 -7.74 -35.14 4.72
N ASP A 35 -6.48 -34.73 4.67
CA ASP A 35 -5.91 -33.94 3.55
C ASP A 35 -5.59 -34.80 2.33
N LEU A 36 -5.59 -36.14 2.47
CA LEU A 36 -5.35 -37.07 1.37
C LEU A 36 -6.54 -37.21 0.41
N THR A 37 -7.73 -36.75 0.81
CA THR A 37 -8.97 -36.92 0.05
C THR A 37 -9.82 -35.64 0.06
N GLY A 38 -10.28 -35.17 -1.11
CA GLY A 38 -11.14 -34.00 -1.25
C GLY A 38 -10.40 -32.66 -1.46
N ILE A 39 -11.16 -31.57 -1.52
CA ILE A 39 -10.68 -30.20 -1.80
C ILE A 39 -9.87 -29.56 -0.65
N GLY A 40 -9.87 -30.17 0.54
CA GLY A 40 -9.27 -29.60 1.75
C GLY A 40 -10.17 -28.56 2.45
N TRP A 41 -9.73 -28.07 3.62
CA TRP A 41 -10.49 -27.11 4.45
C TRP A 41 -10.24 -25.63 4.11
N HIS A 42 -9.45 -25.35 3.07
CA HIS A 42 -8.99 -23.99 2.76
C HIS A 42 -9.15 -23.65 1.28
N VAL A 43 -9.55 -22.40 1.01
CA VAL A 43 -9.55 -21.82 -0.34
C VAL A 43 -8.08 -21.64 -0.76
N GLY A 44 -7.70 -22.22 -1.90
CA GLY A 44 -6.29 -22.42 -2.31
C GLY A 44 -5.87 -23.89 -2.38
N GLY A 45 -6.70 -24.80 -1.84
CA GLY A 45 -6.39 -26.22 -1.94
C GLY A 45 -5.17 -26.61 -1.12
N ARG A 46 -4.59 -27.75 -1.50
CA ARG A 46 -3.70 -28.55 -0.64
C ARG A 46 -2.30 -27.95 -0.42
N PHE A 47 -1.88 -27.02 -1.28
CA PHE A 47 -0.52 -26.49 -1.31
C PHE A 47 -0.43 -24.97 -1.54
N ASP A 48 -1.57 -24.26 -1.68
CA ASP A 48 -1.52 -22.81 -1.88
C ASP A 48 -1.67 -22.03 -0.57
N ASP A 49 -1.31 -20.75 -0.65
CA ASP A 49 -1.61 -19.76 0.36
C ASP A 49 -3.10 -19.77 0.75
N ARG A 50 -3.35 -19.83 2.06
CA ARG A 50 -4.67 -19.98 2.69
C ARG A 50 -5.64 -18.82 2.45
N ASP A 51 -5.24 -17.80 1.69
CA ASP A 51 -6.06 -16.64 1.35
C ASP A 51 -6.79 -16.78 0.00
N GLY A 52 -6.61 -17.91 -0.71
CA GLY A 52 -7.26 -18.18 -1.99
C GLY A 52 -6.77 -17.30 -3.15
N ARG A 53 -5.69 -16.53 -2.95
CA ARG A 53 -5.11 -15.69 -4.00
C ARG A 53 -4.01 -16.39 -4.80
N HIS A 54 -3.63 -17.60 -4.42
CA HIS A 54 -2.71 -18.49 -5.16
C HIS A 54 -1.39 -17.81 -5.52
N ARG A 55 -0.72 -17.18 -4.55
CA ARG A 55 0.56 -16.50 -4.72
C ARG A 55 1.59 -17.18 -3.84
N ASP A 56 2.70 -17.65 -4.40
CA ASP A 56 3.76 -18.23 -3.58
C ASP A 56 4.76 -17.14 -3.22
N THR A 57 5.02 -16.97 -1.93
CA THR A 57 6.05 -16.02 -1.49
C THR A 57 7.43 -16.49 -1.97
N ILE A 58 8.17 -15.61 -2.65
CA ILE A 58 9.54 -15.86 -3.08
C ILE A 58 10.50 -14.94 -2.34
N ALA A 59 11.67 -15.47 -1.96
CA ALA A 59 12.72 -14.67 -1.35
C ALA A 59 13.19 -13.57 -2.33
N ILE A 60 13.45 -12.36 -1.83
CA ILE A 60 13.94 -11.24 -2.66
C ILE A 60 15.25 -11.61 -3.39
N ALA A 61 16.12 -12.38 -2.72
CA ALA A 61 17.36 -12.88 -3.31
C ALA A 61 17.14 -13.88 -4.46
N ALA A 62 15.97 -14.51 -4.54
CA ALA A 62 15.60 -15.43 -5.61
C ALA A 62 14.86 -14.74 -6.78
N LEU A 63 14.64 -13.42 -6.73
CA LEU A 63 14.12 -12.66 -7.87
C LEU A 63 15.09 -12.71 -9.06
N PRO A 64 14.58 -12.76 -10.30
CA PRO A 64 15.38 -12.57 -11.51
C PRO A 64 16.28 -11.32 -11.41
N GLY A 65 17.53 -11.45 -11.88
CA GLY A 65 18.51 -10.35 -11.85
C GLY A 65 17.99 -9.09 -12.56
N THR A 66 17.24 -9.26 -13.64
CA THR A 66 16.59 -8.18 -14.40
C THR A 66 15.65 -7.33 -13.54
N ILE A 67 14.86 -7.95 -12.67
CA ILE A 67 13.95 -7.25 -11.75
C ILE A 67 14.75 -6.45 -10.71
N ARG A 68 15.80 -7.06 -10.13
CA ARG A 68 16.64 -6.37 -9.15
C ARG A 68 17.34 -5.15 -9.76
N THR A 69 17.92 -5.31 -10.95
CA THR A 69 18.53 -4.21 -11.71
C THR A 69 17.51 -3.13 -12.06
N TYR A 70 16.28 -3.50 -12.42
CA TYR A 70 15.21 -2.54 -12.68
C TYR A 70 14.93 -1.64 -11.46
N PHE A 71 14.85 -2.21 -10.25
CA PHE A 71 14.67 -1.43 -9.03
C PHE A 71 15.88 -0.53 -8.74
N THR A 72 17.10 -1.02 -8.87
CA THR A 72 18.31 -0.20 -8.68
C THR A 72 18.33 1.01 -9.63
N ASN A 73 17.91 0.84 -10.88
CA ASN A 73 17.95 1.91 -11.87
C ASN A 73 16.78 2.90 -11.76
N ASN A 74 15.56 2.41 -11.56
CA ASN A 74 14.35 3.25 -11.63
C ASN A 74 13.90 3.74 -10.25
N TYR A 75 14.19 2.96 -9.20
CA TYR A 75 13.71 3.20 -7.84
C TYR A 75 14.83 3.00 -6.80
N PRO A 76 15.98 3.71 -6.92
CA PRO A 76 17.15 3.47 -6.06
C PRO A 76 16.91 3.76 -4.56
N LYS A 77 15.84 4.49 -4.24
CA LYS A 77 15.44 4.81 -2.86
C LYS A 77 14.43 3.82 -2.28
N ASP A 78 13.96 2.86 -3.07
CA ASP A 78 12.98 1.86 -2.63
C ASP A 78 13.68 0.70 -1.92
N THR A 79 13.11 0.30 -0.78
CA THR A 79 13.45 -0.96 -0.12
C THR A 79 12.47 -2.04 -0.58
N LEU A 80 12.98 -3.16 -1.08
CA LEU A 80 12.16 -4.33 -1.40
C LEU A 80 11.71 -5.02 -0.10
N GLN A 81 10.42 -5.30 0.02
CA GLN A 81 9.80 -5.82 1.24
C GLN A 81 9.42 -7.29 1.11
N ARG A 82 8.67 -7.61 0.05
CA ARG A 82 8.18 -8.97 -0.24
C ARG A 82 8.08 -9.16 -1.73
N ALA A 83 8.22 -10.38 -2.19
CA ALA A 83 7.97 -10.76 -3.56
C ALA A 83 7.15 -12.04 -3.58
N PHE A 84 6.38 -12.21 -4.64
CA PHE A 84 5.64 -13.44 -4.88
C PHE A 84 5.83 -13.87 -6.34
N VAL A 85 5.51 -15.13 -6.61
CA VAL A 85 5.34 -15.67 -7.95
C VAL A 85 3.89 -16.13 -8.10
N ASN A 86 3.25 -15.67 -9.16
CA ASN A 86 1.90 -16.09 -9.53
C ASN A 86 1.95 -17.37 -10.38
N ARG A 87 0.81 -18.03 -10.58
CA ARG A 87 0.70 -19.23 -11.44
C ARG A 87 1.07 -19.00 -12.90
N ASP A 88 0.84 -17.79 -13.41
CA ASP A 88 1.27 -17.35 -14.74
C ASP A 88 2.78 -17.01 -14.77
N THR A 89 3.50 -17.33 -13.70
CA THR A 89 4.93 -17.05 -13.46
C THR A 89 5.28 -15.57 -13.40
N SER A 90 4.29 -14.67 -13.32
CA SER A 90 4.52 -13.24 -13.12
C SER A 90 4.97 -12.93 -11.69
N TYR A 91 5.68 -11.82 -11.52
CA TYR A 91 6.27 -11.41 -10.25
C TYR A 91 5.63 -10.12 -9.74
N PRO A 92 4.69 -10.19 -8.79
CA PRO A 92 4.35 -9.05 -7.94
C PRO A 92 5.42 -8.83 -6.86
N VAL A 93 5.96 -7.62 -6.81
CA VAL A 93 7.01 -7.20 -5.87
C VAL A 93 6.54 -5.98 -5.08
N ILE A 94 6.52 -6.11 -3.76
CA ILE A 94 6.22 -5.02 -2.84
C ILE A 94 7.50 -4.26 -2.52
N SER A 95 7.49 -2.95 -2.75
CA SER A 95 8.56 -2.03 -2.38
C SER A 95 8.04 -0.90 -1.50
N SER A 96 8.91 -0.26 -0.73
CA SER A 96 8.55 0.87 0.12
C SER A 96 9.59 1.98 0.11
N ASN A 97 9.12 3.23 0.12
CA ASN A 97 9.92 4.43 0.40
C ASN A 97 9.11 5.42 1.28
N THR A 98 8.66 6.55 0.74
CA THR A 98 7.63 7.45 1.29
C THR A 98 6.21 6.85 1.26
N GLY A 99 6.02 5.74 0.53
CA GLY A 99 4.79 4.95 0.51
C GLY A 99 5.07 3.47 0.30
N VAL A 100 4.01 2.64 0.28
CA VAL A 100 4.11 1.22 -0.07
C VAL A 100 3.60 1.05 -1.50
N PHE A 101 4.28 0.24 -2.30
CA PHE A 101 3.97 0.05 -3.71
C PHE A 101 3.94 -1.42 -4.07
N LEU A 102 3.03 -1.79 -4.96
CA LEU A 102 3.00 -3.06 -5.66
C LEU A 102 3.49 -2.85 -7.09
N ASN A 103 4.54 -3.57 -7.46
CA ASN A 103 5.16 -3.53 -8.78
C ASN A 103 4.92 -4.88 -9.44
N ALA A 104 4.31 -4.90 -10.62
CA ALA A 104 4.04 -6.13 -11.36
C ALA A 104 5.05 -6.28 -12.49
N PHE A 105 5.64 -7.47 -12.61
CA PHE A 105 6.54 -7.85 -13.69
C PHE A 105 6.03 -9.10 -14.40
N THR A 106 6.33 -9.24 -15.69
CA THR A 106 6.09 -10.48 -16.44
C THR A 106 6.99 -11.61 -15.94
N SER A 107 6.75 -12.83 -16.40
CA SER A 107 7.61 -13.99 -16.15
C SER A 107 9.04 -13.83 -16.69
N ALA A 108 9.24 -13.04 -17.73
CA ALA A 108 10.56 -12.65 -18.24
C ALA A 108 11.21 -11.51 -17.42
N GLY A 109 10.54 -11.01 -16.38
CA GLY A 109 11.02 -9.91 -15.55
C GLY A 109 10.88 -8.52 -16.19
N LEU A 110 10.00 -8.36 -17.19
CA LEU A 110 9.68 -7.06 -17.78
C LEU A 110 8.67 -6.32 -16.91
N PHE A 111 8.87 -5.03 -16.68
CA PHE A 111 7.95 -4.22 -15.89
C PHE A 111 6.61 -4.03 -16.60
N ILE A 112 5.51 -4.23 -15.87
CA ILE A 112 4.14 -4.02 -16.37
C ILE A 112 3.56 -2.73 -15.81
N LYS A 113 3.50 -2.62 -14.47
CA LYS A 113 2.92 -1.46 -13.78
C LYS A 113 3.37 -1.38 -12.33
N ARG A 114 3.27 -0.19 -11.77
CA ARG A 114 3.43 0.10 -10.35
C ARG A 114 2.17 0.76 -9.82
N VAL A 115 1.70 0.34 -8.65
CA VAL A 115 0.52 0.89 -7.97
C VAL A 115 0.89 1.19 -6.53
N GLN A 116 0.56 2.38 -6.04
CA GLN A 116 0.72 2.68 -4.61
C GLN A 116 -0.36 1.96 -3.80
N LEU A 117 0.07 1.14 -2.85
CA LEU A 117 -0.81 0.53 -1.86
C LEU A 117 -1.05 1.56 -0.75
N TYR A 118 -2.32 1.81 -0.43
CA TYR A 118 -2.73 2.80 0.57
C TYR A 118 -2.13 4.19 0.29
N PRO A 119 -2.52 4.85 -0.83
CA PRO A 119 -2.10 6.21 -1.06
C PRO A 119 -2.53 7.06 0.13
N ARG A 120 -1.55 7.69 0.81
CA ARG A 120 -1.88 8.77 1.73
C ARG A 120 -2.43 9.89 0.88
N VAL A 121 -3.75 9.96 0.78
CA VAL A 121 -4.41 11.09 0.12
C VAL A 121 -4.09 12.30 0.97
N LYS A 122 -3.34 13.24 0.41
CA LYS A 122 -3.05 14.51 1.08
C LYS A 122 -4.34 15.32 1.07
N LEU A 123 -5.18 15.10 2.09
CA LEU A 123 -6.49 15.70 2.18
C LEU A 123 -6.45 17.22 2.28
N ILE A 124 -5.34 17.79 2.76
CA ILE A 124 -5.23 19.22 3.05
C ILE A 124 -3.95 19.76 2.43
N THR A 125 -4.06 20.77 1.57
CA THR A 125 -2.92 21.51 1.04
C THR A 125 -3.04 22.97 1.43
N ASN A 126 -1.92 23.58 1.84
CA ASN A 126 -1.90 25.00 2.17
C ASN A 126 -1.89 25.80 0.87
N ILE A 127 -2.73 26.82 0.80
CA ILE A 127 -2.90 27.69 -0.35
C ILE A 127 -2.81 29.16 0.07
N GLY A 128 -2.26 30.00 -0.80
CA GLY A 128 -2.25 31.45 -0.60
C GLY A 128 -3.61 32.07 -0.93
N ALA A 129 -3.83 33.32 -0.47
CA ALA A 129 -5.08 34.05 -0.71
C ALA A 129 -5.44 34.19 -2.21
N GLY A 130 -4.44 34.32 -3.09
CA GLY A 130 -4.66 34.42 -4.54
C GLY A 130 -5.13 33.12 -5.21
N ALA A 131 -5.06 31.99 -4.53
CA ALA A 131 -5.56 30.70 -5.03
C ALA A 131 -7.00 30.41 -4.58
N LEU A 132 -7.61 31.29 -3.79
CA LEU A 132 -9.01 31.13 -3.38
C LEU A 132 -9.96 31.50 -4.54
N PRO A 133 -11.04 30.70 -4.74
CA PRO A 133 -12.16 31.08 -5.60
C PRO A 133 -12.70 32.49 -5.33
N ALA A 134 -13.10 33.19 -6.40
CA ALA A 134 -13.57 34.58 -6.32
C ALA A 134 -14.84 34.76 -5.46
N ASN A 135 -15.69 33.75 -5.37
CA ASN A 135 -16.87 33.77 -4.51
C ASN A 135 -16.51 33.70 -3.01
N ILE A 136 -15.44 33.00 -2.65
CA ILE A 136 -14.92 32.98 -1.27
C ILE A 136 -14.41 34.36 -0.88
N THR A 137 -13.58 34.99 -1.73
CA THR A 137 -13.05 36.32 -1.44
C THR A 137 -14.16 37.38 -1.40
N ALA A 138 -15.17 37.28 -2.27
CA ALA A 138 -16.36 38.12 -2.21
C ALA A 138 -17.12 37.96 -0.87
N TYR A 139 -17.39 36.73 -0.45
CA TYR A 139 -18.08 36.46 0.83
C TYR A 139 -17.32 37.04 2.04
N LEU A 140 -16.01 36.84 2.08
CA LEU A 140 -15.18 37.34 3.19
C LEU A 140 -15.17 38.88 3.24
N ASN A 141 -15.05 39.55 2.10
CA ASN A 141 -15.08 41.02 2.04
C ASN A 141 -16.43 41.61 2.49
N THR A 142 -17.55 40.96 2.14
CA THR A 142 -18.88 41.42 2.53
C THR A 142 -19.20 41.12 3.99
N THR A 143 -18.85 39.93 4.47
CA THR A 143 -19.25 39.44 5.81
C THR A 143 -18.28 39.89 6.91
N TYR A 144 -17.00 40.02 6.59
CA TYR A 144 -15.94 40.42 7.52
C TYR A 144 -15.17 41.62 6.96
N PRO A 145 -15.76 42.83 6.91
CA PRO A 145 -15.07 44.01 6.39
C PRO A 145 -13.73 44.25 7.11
N ALA A 146 -12.69 44.60 6.35
CA ALA A 146 -11.34 44.83 6.86
C ALA A 146 -10.70 43.63 7.60
N TYR A 147 -11.07 42.40 7.24
CA TYR A 147 -10.40 41.21 7.77
C TYR A 147 -8.92 41.15 7.36
N VAL A 148 -8.11 40.52 8.21
CA VAL A 148 -6.72 40.18 7.94
C VAL A 148 -6.64 38.68 7.61
N PHE A 149 -6.18 38.36 6.40
CA PHE A 149 -5.94 36.97 6.00
C PHE A 149 -4.75 36.39 6.78
N SER A 150 -4.88 35.16 7.29
CA SER A 150 -3.78 34.43 7.91
C SER A 150 -3.28 33.30 7.02
N ASN A 151 -4.09 32.24 6.88
CA ASN A 151 -3.76 31.06 6.07
C ASN A 151 -5.02 30.52 5.41
N ALA A 152 -4.86 29.79 4.31
CA ALA A 152 -5.93 28.99 3.74
C ALA A 152 -5.45 27.59 3.40
N TRP A 153 -6.41 26.66 3.35
CA TRP A 153 -6.19 25.30 2.91
C TRP A 153 -7.32 24.84 2.00
N ASP A 154 -6.96 24.10 0.94
CA ASP A 154 -7.93 23.34 0.15
C ASP A 154 -7.98 21.89 0.63
N LEU A 155 -9.20 21.37 0.72
CA LEU A 155 -9.47 19.99 1.06
C LEU A 155 -9.53 19.17 -0.24
N ASN A 156 -8.44 18.53 -0.66
CA ASN A 156 -8.40 17.80 -1.93
C ASN A 156 -8.50 16.29 -1.70
N LEU A 157 -9.55 15.67 -2.25
CA LEU A 157 -9.76 14.24 -2.21
C LEU A 157 -9.72 13.69 -3.64
N ASN A 158 -8.73 12.85 -3.93
CA ASN A 158 -8.56 12.19 -5.23
C ASN A 158 -8.54 13.17 -6.43
N GLY A 159 -7.92 14.35 -6.27
CA GLY A 159 -7.82 15.36 -7.31
C GLY A 159 -9.03 16.30 -7.41
N SER A 160 -10.06 16.09 -6.59
CA SER A 160 -11.25 16.96 -6.51
C SER A 160 -11.24 17.74 -5.21
N VAL A 161 -11.33 19.07 -5.30
CA VAL A 161 -11.49 19.94 -4.13
C VAL A 161 -12.89 19.70 -3.53
N LYS A 162 -12.92 19.36 -2.24
CA LYS A 162 -14.12 19.09 -1.44
C LYS A 162 -14.49 20.23 -0.52
N GLY A 163 -13.56 21.14 -0.23
CA GLY A 163 -13.82 22.31 0.58
C GLY A 163 -12.61 23.20 0.73
N TYR A 164 -12.82 24.35 1.37
CA TYR A 164 -11.78 25.29 1.74
C TYR A 164 -11.91 25.65 3.21
N LEU A 165 -10.77 25.76 3.89
CA LEU A 165 -10.67 26.30 5.24
C LEU A 165 -9.85 27.58 5.17
N VAL A 166 -10.44 28.71 5.55
CA VAL A 166 -9.77 30.01 5.53
C VAL A 166 -9.69 30.55 6.95
N LEU A 167 -8.47 30.83 7.41
CA LEU A 167 -8.21 31.48 8.68
C LEU A 167 -8.05 32.98 8.46
N ILE A 168 -8.89 33.76 9.14
CA ILE A 168 -8.87 35.23 9.11
C ILE A 168 -8.90 35.80 10.52
N SER A 169 -8.53 37.06 10.67
CA SER A 169 -8.79 37.86 11.87
C SER A 169 -9.67 39.05 11.52
N ALA A 170 -10.79 39.22 12.20
CA ALA A 170 -11.70 40.36 12.02
C ALA A 170 -12.14 40.87 13.39
N ASN A 171 -12.06 42.18 13.61
CA ASN A 171 -12.37 42.81 14.90
C ASN A 171 -11.66 42.12 16.09
N TYR A 172 -10.37 41.81 15.93
CA TYR A 172 -9.53 41.12 16.92
C TYR A 172 -9.94 39.68 17.26
N ILE A 173 -10.91 39.10 16.53
CA ILE A 173 -11.33 37.71 16.68
C ILE A 173 -10.79 36.90 15.50
N LYS A 174 -10.17 35.74 15.79
CA LYS A 174 -9.74 34.80 14.76
C LYS A 174 -10.91 33.89 14.38
N TYR A 175 -11.13 33.71 13.08
CA TYR A 175 -12.15 32.83 12.54
C TYR A 175 -11.50 31.78 11.66
N ALA A 176 -12.01 30.56 11.76
CA ALA A 176 -11.85 29.50 10.79
C ALA A 176 -13.16 29.41 10.00
N VAL A 177 -13.14 29.92 8.77
CA VAL A 177 -14.30 29.97 7.87
C VAL A 177 -14.20 28.81 6.89
N VAL A 178 -15.26 28.01 6.83
CA VAL A 178 -15.33 26.77 6.03
C VAL A 178 -16.23 27.02 4.83
N PHE A 179 -15.76 26.60 3.65
CA PHE A 179 -16.51 26.61 2.41
C PHE A 179 -16.56 25.21 1.80
N ASP A 180 -17.59 24.92 1.03
CA ASP A 180 -17.68 23.70 0.23
C ASP A 180 -16.73 23.74 -0.98
N GLY A 181 -16.67 22.63 -1.74
CA GLY A 181 -15.79 22.53 -2.91
C GLY A 181 -16.15 23.49 -4.06
N SER A 182 -17.33 24.10 -4.03
CA SER A 182 -17.78 25.13 -4.97
C SER A 182 -17.55 26.55 -4.45
N GLY A 183 -17.07 26.70 -3.22
CA GLY A 183 -16.80 27.99 -2.57
C GLY A 183 -18.02 28.63 -1.89
N ASN A 184 -19.11 27.87 -1.66
CA ASN A 184 -20.23 28.36 -0.87
C ASN A 184 -19.92 28.23 0.62
N PHE A 185 -20.38 29.21 1.41
CA PHE A 185 -20.18 29.20 2.86
C PHE A 185 -20.88 27.99 3.49
N ALA A 186 -20.11 27.21 4.25
CA ALA A 186 -20.59 26.03 4.97
C ALA A 186 -20.68 26.26 6.49
N GLY A 187 -19.84 27.16 7.03
CA GLY A 187 -19.85 27.49 8.45
C GLY A 187 -18.62 28.27 8.89
N SER A 188 -18.63 28.76 10.12
CA SER A 188 -17.46 29.39 10.72
C SER A 188 -17.35 29.04 12.20
N ILE A 189 -16.13 28.87 12.68
CA ILE A 189 -15.84 28.71 14.11
C ILE A 189 -14.83 29.77 14.55
N THR A 190 -15.06 30.35 15.73
CA THR A 190 -14.08 31.23 16.36
C THR A 190 -12.92 30.40 16.90
N VAL A 191 -11.70 30.81 16.60
CA VAL A 191 -10.48 30.16 17.08
C VAL A 191 -9.92 31.02 18.21
N ARG A 192 -9.65 30.40 19.36
CA ARG A 192 -8.96 31.05 20.49
C ARG A 192 -7.46 31.06 20.26
#